data_AF-A0AAV5DEE9-F1
#
_entry.id   AF-A0AAV5DEE9-F1
#
_cell.length_a   1.000
_cell.length_b   1.000
_cell.length_c   1.000
_cell.angle_alpha   90.00
_cell.angle_beta   90.00
_cell.angle_gamma   90.00
#
_symmetry.space_group_name_H-M   'P 1'
#
loop_
_entity.id
_entity.type
_entity.pdbx_description
1 polymer ?
#
loop_
_entity_poly.entity_id
_entity_poly.type
_entity_poly.pdbx_seq_one_letter_code
_entity_poly.pdbx_strand_id
1 'polypeptide(L)'
;MASASPPWIILYKTPHVSAAAADAPRPGGAISLALAAPPRVSRLVVDPSVFPADPDSQAKVPNLYIKATGPSGHFLAEAKPSKSDSDGISKPFYLLLDVPSGTASLIPNPDVFRASSLAVIAASGGGYMIVAFRAQDRDNQNLVCFSSETREWVNKTVVTPQLSPKWTITDVITHDGKIWWVDRAHGILACDPFADQPDMAYIPLPRGYAHDQPGHENCNYCTGTMLSSLYCRCVNLSNGKFRCVEVGPVFVGKAPKITMHTLADPATAEWTLDYQVSFDEIWADDSYKATGLPEEPPTMISLIHPKNPDIIYFSVEKNIFGVDMPKRKVVECEISRVRFAKDLRVMGS
;
A
#
# COMPACT_ATOMS: atom_id res chain seq x y z
N MET A 1 -21.16 -25.44 -5.03
CA MET A 1 -21.53 -24.30 -4.18
C MET A 1 -20.54 -23.18 -4.46
N ALA A 2 -20.98 -22.02 -4.95
CA ALA A 2 -20.09 -20.88 -5.11
C ALA A 2 -19.68 -20.41 -3.70
N SER A 3 -18.39 -20.48 -3.38
CA SER A 3 -17.86 -19.87 -2.15
C SER A 3 -18.25 -18.40 -2.15
N ALA A 4 -18.87 -17.93 -1.07
CA ALA A 4 -19.12 -16.50 -0.89
C ALA A 4 -17.78 -15.75 -1.00
N SER A 5 -17.77 -14.63 -1.74
CA SER A 5 -16.58 -13.78 -1.84
C SER A 5 -16.18 -13.30 -0.45
N PRO A 6 -14.88 -13.35 -0.09
CA PRO A 6 -14.45 -12.91 1.22
C PRO A 6 -14.76 -11.40 1.40
N PRO A 7 -15.09 -10.96 2.63
CA PRO A 7 -15.45 -9.56 2.91
C PRO A 7 -14.27 -8.58 2.75
N TRP A 8 -13.06 -9.10 2.58
CA TRP A 8 -11.84 -8.36 2.28
C TRP A 8 -10.79 -9.34 1.74
N ILE A 9 -9.74 -8.81 1.11
CA ILE A 9 -8.63 -9.60 0.56
C ILE A 9 -7.28 -8.95 0.84
N ILE A 10 -6.24 -9.78 0.81
CA ILE A 10 -4.85 -9.35 0.67
C ILE A 10 -4.48 -9.51 -0.80
N LEU A 11 -4.21 -8.41 -1.50
CA LEU A 11 -3.84 -8.39 -2.92
C LEU A 11 -2.32 -8.36 -3.08
N TYR A 12 -1.77 -9.22 -3.94
CA TYR A 12 -0.39 -9.10 -4.39
C TYR A 12 -0.30 -8.04 -5.51
N LYS A 13 0.57 -7.04 -5.34
CA LYS A 13 0.74 -5.90 -6.26
C LYS A 13 1.39 -6.28 -7.59
N THR A 14 1.99 -7.47 -7.71
CA THR A 14 2.52 -7.97 -8.98
C THR A 14 1.53 -8.97 -9.57
N PRO A 15 0.78 -8.58 -10.63
CA PRO A 15 -0.16 -9.48 -11.27
C PRO A 15 0.53 -10.69 -11.90
N HIS A 16 -0.21 -11.78 -11.99
CA HIS A 16 0.20 -12.96 -12.74
C HIS A 16 -0.23 -12.78 -14.21
N VAL A 17 0.72 -12.94 -15.14
CA VAL A 17 0.41 -12.96 -16.58
C VAL A 17 0.10 -14.40 -16.97
N SER A 18 -1.10 -14.64 -17.51
CA SER A 18 -1.56 -15.96 -17.93
C SER A 18 -0.65 -16.51 -19.04
N ALA A 19 -0.06 -17.69 -18.82
CA ALA A 19 0.74 -18.40 -19.84
C ALA A 19 -0.02 -19.57 -20.48
N ALA A 20 -1.16 -19.99 -19.92
CA ALA A 20 -1.92 -21.17 -20.33
C ALA A 20 -3.43 -20.91 -20.30
N ALA A 21 -4.18 -21.55 -21.19
CA ALA A 21 -5.63 -21.38 -21.32
C ALA A 21 -6.43 -21.72 -20.04
N ALA A 22 -5.86 -22.55 -19.15
CA ALA A 22 -6.48 -22.90 -17.85
C ALA A 22 -6.37 -21.78 -16.81
N ASP A 23 -5.37 -20.91 -16.92
CA ASP A 23 -5.14 -19.75 -16.05
C ASP A 23 -5.66 -18.45 -16.71
N ALA A 24 -6.20 -18.54 -17.92
CA ALA A 24 -6.70 -17.38 -18.65
C ALA A 24 -7.89 -16.75 -17.91
N PRO A 25 -8.06 -15.41 -17.99
CA PRO A 25 -9.28 -14.77 -17.54
C PRO A 25 -10.52 -15.41 -18.17
N ARG A 26 -11.70 -15.17 -17.57
CA ARG A 26 -12.98 -15.70 -18.08
C ARG A 26 -13.11 -15.48 -19.60
N PRO A 27 -13.76 -16.40 -20.35
CA PRO A 27 -13.88 -16.26 -21.80
C PRO A 27 -14.40 -14.87 -22.18
N GLY A 28 -13.56 -14.06 -22.85
CA GLY A 28 -13.87 -12.69 -23.28
C GLY A 28 -13.39 -11.56 -22.35
N GLY A 29 -12.78 -11.85 -21.19
CA GLY A 29 -12.19 -10.85 -20.30
C GLY A 29 -10.68 -10.69 -20.50
N ALA A 30 -10.17 -9.48 -20.36
CA ALA A 30 -8.73 -9.19 -20.39
C ALA A 30 -8.05 -9.39 -19.03
N ILE A 31 -8.83 -9.33 -17.95
CA ILE A 31 -8.34 -9.51 -16.57
C ILE A 31 -9.33 -10.31 -15.73
N SER A 32 -8.83 -10.96 -14.68
CA SER A 32 -9.65 -11.59 -13.64
C SER A 32 -8.95 -11.56 -12.29
N LEU A 33 -9.71 -11.67 -11.21
CA LEU A 33 -9.18 -11.68 -9.85
C LEU A 33 -9.35 -13.07 -9.22
N ALA A 34 -8.23 -13.74 -8.97
CA ALA A 34 -8.20 -15.00 -8.23
C ALA A 34 -8.29 -14.70 -6.73
N LEU A 35 -9.51 -14.79 -6.19
CA LEU A 35 -9.80 -14.54 -4.78
C LEU A 35 -9.30 -15.69 -3.91
N ALA A 36 -8.63 -15.33 -2.83
CA ALA A 36 -8.25 -16.23 -1.75
C ALA A 36 -8.71 -15.63 -0.43
N ALA A 37 -9.31 -16.45 0.43
CA ALA A 37 -9.66 -16.05 1.79
C ALA A 37 -8.38 -15.71 2.56
N PRO A 38 -8.30 -14.55 3.25
CA PRO A 38 -7.19 -14.22 4.11
C PRO A 38 -6.88 -15.31 5.15
N PRO A 39 -5.61 -15.47 5.57
CA PRO A 39 -4.46 -14.65 5.21
C PRO A 39 -3.79 -15.07 3.89
N ARG A 40 -4.42 -15.93 3.09
CA ARG A 40 -3.93 -16.26 1.75
C ARG A 40 -4.07 -15.04 0.83
N VAL A 41 -3.09 -14.91 -0.06
CA VAL A 41 -2.95 -13.74 -0.93
C VAL A 41 -3.71 -13.96 -2.24
N SER A 42 -4.65 -13.06 -2.51
CA SER A 42 -5.36 -12.96 -3.79
C SER A 42 -4.45 -12.37 -4.87
N ARG A 43 -4.66 -12.79 -6.12
CA ARG A 43 -3.82 -12.40 -7.25
C ARG A 43 -4.65 -11.94 -8.43
N LEU A 44 -4.26 -10.81 -9.03
CA LEU A 44 -4.79 -10.39 -10.31
C LEU A 44 -4.15 -11.23 -11.41
N VAL A 45 -4.96 -11.74 -12.33
CA VAL A 45 -4.53 -12.46 -13.52
C VAL A 45 -4.84 -11.61 -14.74
N VAL A 46 -3.85 -11.41 -15.61
CA VAL A 46 -3.94 -10.53 -16.77
C VAL A 46 -3.61 -11.33 -18.03
N ASP A 47 -4.42 -11.13 -19.07
CA ASP A 47 -4.20 -11.72 -20.38
C ASP A 47 -2.99 -11.07 -21.08
N PRO A 48 -2.15 -11.85 -21.78
CA PRO A 48 -1.02 -11.31 -22.54
C PRO A 48 -1.40 -10.23 -23.57
N SER A 49 -2.61 -10.26 -24.13
CA SER A 49 -3.09 -9.26 -25.11
C SER A 49 -3.19 -7.83 -24.57
N VAL A 50 -3.19 -7.67 -23.25
CA VAL A 50 -3.17 -6.35 -22.59
C VAL A 50 -1.83 -5.65 -22.77
N PHE A 51 -0.76 -6.41 -23.05
CA PHE A 51 0.59 -5.88 -23.21
C PHE A 51 0.91 -5.61 -24.69
N PRO A 52 1.77 -4.61 -24.98
CA PRO A 52 2.33 -4.40 -26.30
C PRO A 52 3.06 -5.65 -26.80
N ALA A 53 3.09 -5.81 -28.13
CA ALA A 53 3.65 -6.99 -28.80
C ALA A 53 5.16 -7.23 -28.57
N ASP A 54 5.94 -6.21 -28.18
CA ASP A 54 7.38 -6.33 -27.92
C ASP A 54 7.84 -5.59 -26.65
N PRO A 55 7.73 -6.20 -25.45
CA PRO A 55 8.20 -5.60 -24.21
C PRO A 55 9.74 -5.57 -24.15
N ASP A 56 10.30 -4.49 -23.61
CA ASP A 56 11.74 -4.36 -23.40
C ASP A 56 12.25 -5.39 -22.38
N SER A 57 13.01 -6.38 -22.86
CA SER A 57 13.56 -7.47 -22.05
C SER A 57 14.69 -7.02 -21.12
N GLN A 58 15.30 -5.85 -21.37
CA GLN A 58 16.37 -5.28 -20.55
C GLN A 58 15.85 -4.38 -19.42
N ALA A 59 14.56 -4.03 -19.43
CA ALA A 59 13.96 -3.19 -18.40
C ALA A 59 13.87 -3.92 -17.03
N LYS A 60 14.47 -3.33 -15.98
CA LYS A 60 14.52 -3.87 -14.61
C LYS A 60 13.19 -3.75 -13.82
N VAL A 61 12.11 -3.31 -14.44
CA VAL A 61 10.78 -3.23 -13.80
C VAL A 61 10.05 -4.58 -13.93
N PRO A 62 9.08 -4.92 -13.07
CA PRO A 62 8.17 -6.04 -13.31
C PRO A 62 7.33 -5.80 -14.58
N ASN A 63 6.83 -6.87 -15.22
CA ASN A 63 6.00 -6.74 -16.44
C ASN A 63 4.75 -5.88 -16.22
N LEU A 64 4.18 -5.98 -15.01
CA LEU A 64 3.06 -5.19 -14.54
C LEU A 64 3.17 -5.00 -13.02
N TYR A 65 2.90 -3.81 -12.51
CA TYR A 65 2.85 -3.53 -11.06
C TYR A 65 1.70 -2.60 -10.71
N ILE A 66 0.89 -3.00 -9.74
CA ILE A 66 -0.24 -2.21 -9.26
C ILE A 66 0.29 -1.07 -8.39
N LYS A 67 0.16 0.16 -8.89
CA LYS A 67 0.58 1.40 -8.20
C LYS A 67 -0.50 1.89 -7.25
N ALA A 68 -1.75 1.83 -7.68
CA ALA A 68 -2.88 2.28 -6.90
C ALA A 68 -4.08 1.36 -7.07
N THR A 69 -4.90 1.27 -6.04
CA THR A 69 -6.24 0.70 -6.13
C THR A 69 -7.23 1.75 -5.69
N GLY A 70 -8.28 1.91 -6.49
CA GLY A 70 -9.38 2.81 -6.23
C GLY A 70 -10.63 2.07 -5.77
N PRO A 71 -11.67 2.83 -5.40
CA PRO A 71 -12.98 2.28 -5.09
C PRO A 71 -13.56 1.51 -6.30
N SER A 72 -14.46 0.58 -6.00
CA SER A 72 -15.20 -0.19 -7.02
C SER A 72 -14.33 -1.07 -7.94
N GLY A 73 -13.10 -1.40 -7.54
CA GLY A 73 -12.27 -2.36 -8.28
C GLY A 73 -11.46 -1.79 -9.44
N HIS A 74 -11.27 -0.46 -9.50
CA HIS A 74 -10.38 0.18 -10.46
C HIS A 74 -8.93 0.12 -9.99
N PHE A 75 -8.04 -0.56 -10.70
CA PHE A 75 -6.62 -0.62 -10.36
C PHE A 75 -5.80 0.13 -11.41
N LEU A 76 -4.83 0.92 -10.95
CA LEU A 76 -3.85 1.55 -11.82
C LEU A 76 -2.57 0.74 -11.79
N ALA A 77 -2.15 0.29 -12.95
CA ALA A 77 -0.95 -0.51 -13.11
C ALA A 77 0.06 0.17 -14.03
N GLU A 78 1.33 0.08 -13.63
CA GLU A 78 2.48 0.48 -14.42
C GLU A 78 3.01 -0.77 -15.14
N ALA A 79 3.16 -0.65 -16.46
CA ALA A 79 3.61 -1.75 -17.31
C ALA A 79 4.95 -1.43 -17.98
N LYS A 80 5.69 -2.50 -18.31
CA LYS A 80 6.96 -2.38 -19.03
C LYS A 80 6.81 -1.63 -20.34
N PRO A 81 7.73 -0.73 -20.69
CA PRO A 81 7.69 -0.09 -21.99
C PRO A 81 7.89 -1.11 -23.13
N SER A 82 7.38 -0.79 -24.32
CA SER A 82 7.77 -1.47 -25.55
C SER A 82 9.18 -1.07 -25.97
N LYS A 83 9.90 -1.93 -26.71
CA LYS A 83 11.17 -1.52 -27.34
C LYS A 83 10.93 -0.30 -28.23
N SER A 84 11.69 0.77 -28.02
CA SER A 84 11.65 1.95 -28.89
C SER A 84 12.68 1.80 -30.01
N ASP A 85 12.28 2.07 -31.26
CA ASP A 85 13.20 2.12 -32.42
C ASP A 85 13.99 3.45 -32.51
N SER A 86 13.68 4.46 -31.69
CA SER A 86 14.37 5.76 -31.70
C SER A 86 14.32 6.46 -30.33
N ASP A 87 15.44 7.10 -29.96
CA ASP A 87 15.69 7.95 -28.79
C ASP A 87 16.00 7.34 -27.41
N GLY A 88 16.24 6.03 -27.30
CA GLY A 88 17.05 5.46 -26.21
C GLY A 88 16.49 5.56 -24.77
N ILE A 89 15.27 6.09 -24.56
CA ILE A 89 14.59 6.08 -23.25
C ILE A 89 13.17 5.51 -23.43
N SER A 90 13.01 4.23 -23.11
CA SER A 90 11.73 3.52 -23.14
C SER A 90 10.80 4.01 -22.00
N LYS A 91 9.68 4.68 -22.33
CA LYS A 91 8.73 5.25 -21.35
C LYS A 91 7.72 4.19 -20.89
N PRO A 92 7.56 3.91 -19.58
CA PRO A 92 6.53 2.99 -19.12
C PRO A 92 5.14 3.52 -19.50
N PHE A 93 4.21 2.62 -19.78
CA PHE A 93 2.83 2.97 -20.02
C PHE A 93 1.95 2.52 -18.85
N TYR A 94 0.78 3.16 -18.73
CA TYR A 94 -0.09 2.98 -17.58
C TYR A 94 -1.45 2.44 -18.04
N LEU A 95 -1.92 1.44 -17.31
CA LEU A 95 -3.18 0.77 -17.58
C LEU A 95 -4.13 1.02 -16.43
N LEU A 96 -5.37 1.36 -16.76
CA LEU A 96 -6.48 1.24 -15.84
C LEU A 96 -7.16 -0.10 -16.06
N LEU A 97 -7.18 -0.88 -14.99
CA LEU A 97 -7.76 -2.21 -14.92
C LEU A 97 -9.09 -2.10 -14.18
N ASP A 98 -10.19 -2.35 -14.88
CA ASP A 98 -11.54 -2.40 -14.29
C ASP A 98 -11.88 -3.85 -14.00
N VAL A 99 -11.63 -4.25 -12.75
CA VAL A 99 -11.77 -5.65 -12.31
C VAL A 99 -13.21 -6.16 -12.43
N PRO A 100 -14.26 -5.40 -12.05
CA PRO A 100 -15.64 -5.80 -12.27
C PRO A 100 -15.99 -6.12 -13.72
N SER A 101 -15.58 -5.26 -14.66
CA SER A 101 -15.88 -5.49 -16.09
C SER A 101 -14.91 -6.45 -16.78
N GLY A 102 -13.77 -6.75 -16.15
CA GLY A 102 -12.73 -7.59 -16.72
C GLY A 102 -11.99 -6.89 -17.86
N THR A 103 -11.97 -5.55 -17.89
CA THR A 103 -11.37 -4.78 -18.98
C THR A 103 -10.09 -4.06 -18.55
N ALA A 104 -9.23 -3.80 -19.53
CA ALA A 104 -8.03 -2.99 -19.36
C ALA A 104 -8.04 -1.88 -20.41
N SER A 105 -7.70 -0.66 -20.01
CA SER A 105 -7.62 0.49 -20.91
C SER A 105 -6.31 1.23 -20.72
N LEU A 106 -5.74 1.68 -21.83
CA LEU A 106 -4.55 2.52 -21.82
C LEU A 106 -4.92 3.92 -21.32
N ILE A 107 -4.16 4.42 -20.37
CA ILE A 107 -4.26 5.82 -19.95
C ILE A 107 -3.30 6.63 -20.82
N PRO A 108 -3.75 7.77 -21.38
CA PRO A 108 -2.92 8.63 -22.22
C PRO A 108 -1.56 8.90 -21.55
N ASN A 109 -0.49 8.57 -22.29
CA ASN A 109 0.89 8.57 -21.79
C ASN A 109 1.28 9.97 -21.32
N PRO A 110 1.52 10.15 -20.02
CA PRO A 110 1.75 11.47 -19.50
C PRO A 110 3.21 11.54 -19.04
N ASP A 111 3.95 12.51 -19.57
CA ASP A 111 5.24 12.90 -19.02
C ASP A 111 5.12 13.22 -17.50
N VAL A 112 3.90 13.54 -17.05
CA VAL A 112 3.19 12.89 -15.92
C VAL A 112 4.03 12.23 -14.82
N PHE A 113 4.27 10.94 -15.07
CA PHE A 113 4.34 9.93 -14.02
C PHE A 113 5.74 9.50 -13.59
N ARG A 114 6.81 10.00 -14.24
CA ARG A 114 8.19 9.53 -13.97
C ARG A 114 8.65 9.69 -12.52
N ALA A 115 7.97 10.52 -11.72
CA ALA A 115 8.33 10.76 -10.31
C ALA A 115 7.11 11.02 -9.40
N SER A 116 5.89 10.66 -9.82
CA SER A 116 4.67 10.98 -9.06
C SER A 116 4.10 9.78 -8.32
N SER A 117 3.60 10.01 -7.11
CA SER A 117 2.74 9.04 -6.44
C SER A 117 1.33 9.10 -7.01
N LEU A 118 0.75 7.94 -7.31
CA LEU A 118 -0.51 7.82 -8.04
C LEU A 118 -1.65 7.36 -7.15
N ALA A 119 -2.83 7.91 -7.39
CA ALA A 119 -4.07 7.52 -6.74
C ALA A 119 -5.18 7.33 -7.79
N VAL A 120 -6.16 6.50 -7.47
CA VAL A 120 -7.44 6.43 -8.20
C VAL A 120 -8.56 6.62 -7.18
N ILE A 121 -9.42 7.60 -7.41
CA ILE A 121 -10.53 7.94 -6.53
C ILE A 121 -11.84 7.99 -7.32
N ALA A 122 -12.95 7.56 -6.71
CA ALA A 122 -14.27 7.62 -7.34
C ALA A 122 -14.83 9.05 -7.31
N ALA A 123 -15.50 9.45 -8.39
CA ALA A 123 -16.23 10.70 -8.45
C ALA A 123 -17.68 10.52 -7.99
N SER A 124 -18.25 11.51 -7.31
CA SER A 124 -19.62 11.47 -6.76
C SER A 124 -20.73 11.34 -7.82
N GLY A 125 -20.49 11.82 -9.05
CA GLY A 125 -21.41 11.72 -10.19
C GLY A 125 -21.31 10.43 -11.01
N GLY A 126 -20.50 9.46 -10.56
CA GLY A 126 -20.09 8.32 -11.37
C GLY A 126 -18.78 8.60 -12.13
N GLY A 127 -17.99 7.56 -12.34
CA GLY A 127 -16.63 7.67 -12.90
C GLY A 127 -15.53 7.75 -11.86
N TYR A 128 -14.33 8.12 -12.30
CA TYR A 128 -13.12 8.13 -11.49
C TYR A 128 -12.19 9.27 -11.88
N MET A 129 -11.31 9.62 -10.95
CA MET A 129 -10.18 10.53 -11.18
C MET A 129 -8.87 9.80 -10.88
N ILE A 130 -7.90 9.93 -11.78
CA ILE A 130 -6.52 9.53 -11.53
C ILE A 130 -5.75 10.77 -11.10
N VAL A 131 -5.02 10.68 -10.00
CA VAL A 131 -4.30 11.82 -9.44
C VAL A 131 -2.84 11.47 -9.30
N ALA A 132 -1.97 12.32 -9.82
CA ALA A 132 -0.54 12.26 -9.67
C ALA A 132 -0.06 13.43 -8.82
N PHE A 133 0.60 13.14 -7.71
CA PHE A 133 1.26 14.16 -6.89
C PHE A 133 2.75 14.23 -7.23
N ARG A 134 3.21 15.42 -7.63
CA ARG A 134 4.60 15.70 -7.98
C ARG A 134 5.25 16.58 -6.93
N ALA A 135 6.19 16.01 -6.20
CA ALA A 135 7.00 16.72 -5.21
C ALA A 135 8.35 17.21 -5.79
N GLN A 136 8.43 17.43 -7.12
CA GLN A 136 9.68 17.50 -7.88
C GLN A 136 10.51 18.78 -7.60
N ASP A 137 9.85 19.85 -7.14
CA ASP A 137 10.50 21.09 -6.73
C ASP A 137 9.79 21.66 -5.49
N ARG A 138 10.54 22.20 -4.53
CA ARG A 138 9.98 22.71 -3.27
C ARG A 138 8.98 23.86 -3.52
N ASP A 139 9.18 24.59 -4.61
CA ASP A 139 8.43 25.80 -4.94
C ASP A 139 7.29 25.56 -5.94
N ASN A 140 7.20 24.37 -6.58
CA ASN A 140 6.22 24.07 -7.64
C ASN A 140 5.59 22.68 -7.47
N GLN A 141 5.03 22.41 -6.29
CA GLN A 141 4.28 21.19 -6.05
C GLN A 141 2.89 21.28 -6.71
N ASN A 142 2.55 20.27 -7.50
CA ASN A 142 1.26 20.22 -8.19
C ASN A 142 0.62 18.84 -8.13
N LEU A 143 -0.71 18.87 -8.21
CA LEU A 143 -1.53 17.73 -8.53
C LEU A 143 -1.84 17.76 -10.01
N VAL A 144 -1.76 16.59 -10.63
CA VAL A 144 -2.15 16.42 -12.02
C VAL A 144 -3.25 15.39 -12.05
N CYS A 145 -4.45 15.85 -12.43
CA CYS A 145 -5.68 15.10 -12.30
C CYS A 145 -6.22 14.74 -13.69
N PHE A 146 -6.48 13.46 -13.93
CA PHE A 146 -7.20 12.98 -15.11
C PHE A 146 -8.63 12.64 -14.71
N SER A 147 -9.60 13.26 -15.38
CA SER A 147 -11.02 12.93 -15.20
C SER A 147 -11.46 11.89 -16.23
N SER A 148 -12.20 10.87 -15.78
CA SER A 148 -12.81 9.90 -16.69
C SER A 148 -13.90 10.49 -17.59
N GLU A 149 -14.52 11.59 -17.15
CA GLU A 149 -15.61 12.28 -17.85
C GLU A 149 -15.07 13.14 -18.99
N THR A 150 -14.14 14.05 -18.68
CA THR A 150 -13.56 14.95 -19.69
C THR A 150 -12.48 14.28 -20.52
N ARG A 151 -11.87 13.19 -20.03
CA ARG A 151 -10.70 12.52 -20.61
C ARG A 151 -9.48 13.43 -20.75
N GLU A 152 -9.42 14.49 -19.95
CA GLU A 152 -8.34 15.49 -19.98
C GLU A 152 -7.54 15.49 -18.68
N TRP A 153 -6.26 15.88 -18.81
CA TRP A 153 -5.36 16.14 -17.69
C TRP A 153 -5.40 17.61 -17.30
N VAL A 154 -5.63 17.88 -16.02
CA VAL A 154 -5.64 19.24 -15.45
C VAL A 154 -4.54 19.33 -14.40
N ASN A 155 -3.69 20.35 -14.52
CA ASN A 155 -2.71 20.69 -13.49
C ASN A 155 -3.37 21.63 -12.46
N LYS A 156 -3.24 21.29 -11.19
CA LYS A 156 -3.69 22.08 -10.05
C LYS A 156 -2.50 22.40 -9.16
N THR A 157 -2.23 23.69 -8.95
CA THR A 157 -1.23 24.12 -7.97
C THR A 157 -1.73 23.79 -6.58
N VAL A 158 -0.85 23.27 -5.73
CA VAL A 158 -1.17 22.97 -4.34
C VAL A 158 -0.23 23.69 -3.39
N VAL A 159 -0.77 24.21 -2.30
CA VAL A 159 0.02 24.77 -1.21
C VAL A 159 0.32 23.65 -0.25
N THR A 160 1.56 23.14 -0.29
CA THR A 160 1.98 22.07 0.61
C THR A 160 2.71 22.62 1.83
N PRO A 161 2.48 22.04 3.02
CA PRO A 161 3.24 22.40 4.21
C PRO A 161 4.73 22.07 4.03
N GLN A 162 5.58 22.63 4.89
CA GLN A 162 7.01 22.32 4.86
C GLN A 162 7.25 20.86 5.25
N LEU A 163 7.58 20.04 4.26
CA LEU A 163 7.89 18.62 4.46
C LEU A 163 9.37 18.41 4.76
N SER A 164 9.67 17.29 5.42
CA SER A 164 11.03 16.79 5.55
C SER A 164 11.67 16.61 4.17
N PRO A 165 12.95 16.99 3.96
CA PRO A 165 13.67 16.65 2.72
C PRO A 165 13.77 15.15 2.44
N LYS A 166 13.51 14.33 3.47
CA LYS A 166 13.50 12.86 3.42
C LYS A 166 12.09 12.28 3.19
N TRP A 167 11.09 13.13 2.93
CA TRP A 167 9.71 12.70 2.68
C TRP A 167 9.66 11.71 1.52
N THR A 168 9.11 10.54 1.78
CA THR A 168 8.98 9.45 0.82
C THR A 168 7.58 8.87 0.93
N ILE A 169 6.86 8.86 -0.20
CA ILE A 169 5.51 8.30 -0.23
C ILE A 169 5.60 6.78 -0.29
N THR A 170 5.09 6.14 0.75
CA THR A 170 5.15 4.69 0.98
C THR A 170 3.84 3.99 0.63
N ASP A 171 2.72 4.70 0.79
CA ASP A 171 1.39 4.19 0.45
C ASP A 171 0.45 5.34 0.07
N VAL A 172 -0.65 4.99 -0.61
CA VAL A 172 -1.69 5.94 -1.01
C VAL A 172 -3.06 5.33 -0.74
N ILE A 173 -3.82 6.01 0.11
CA ILE A 173 -5.13 5.59 0.58
C ILE A 173 -6.18 6.57 0.06
N THR A 174 -7.30 6.06 -0.43
CA THR A 174 -8.46 6.88 -0.81
C THR A 174 -9.58 6.64 0.20
N HIS A 175 -10.05 7.71 0.83
CA HIS A 175 -10.99 7.63 1.93
C HIS A 175 -11.69 8.97 2.14
N ASP A 176 -12.99 8.92 2.38
CA ASP A 176 -13.82 10.08 2.69
C ASP A 176 -13.66 11.23 1.66
N GLY A 177 -13.73 10.86 0.37
CA GLY A 177 -13.58 11.81 -0.74
C GLY A 177 -12.18 12.39 -0.94
N LYS A 178 -11.20 12.00 -0.11
CA LYS A 178 -9.83 12.52 -0.12
C LYS A 178 -8.81 11.47 -0.53
N ILE A 179 -7.66 11.96 -0.98
CA ILE A 179 -6.46 11.15 -1.18
C ILE A 179 -5.51 11.42 -0.02
N TRP A 180 -4.94 10.35 0.51
CA TRP A 180 -4.04 10.35 1.66
C TRP A 180 -2.70 9.71 1.25
N TRP A 181 -1.67 10.51 1.05
CA TRP A 181 -0.30 10.05 0.78
C TRP A 181 0.43 9.82 2.11
N VAL A 182 0.82 8.57 2.35
CA VAL A 182 1.41 8.13 3.61
C VAL A 182 2.92 8.05 3.47
N ASP A 183 3.62 8.72 4.38
CA ASP A 183 5.02 8.47 4.71
C ASP A 183 5.09 7.81 6.09
N ARG A 184 5.51 6.55 6.13
CA ARG A 184 5.60 5.75 7.37
C ARG A 184 6.60 6.30 8.39
N ALA A 185 7.56 7.14 7.99
CA ALA A 185 8.51 7.75 8.92
C ALA A 185 7.97 9.08 9.49
N HIS A 186 7.28 9.88 8.67
CA HIS A 186 6.98 11.27 9.01
C HIS A 186 5.50 11.55 9.29
N GLY A 187 4.59 11.17 8.40
CA GLY A 187 3.24 11.76 8.38
C GLY A 187 2.33 11.27 7.26
N ILE A 188 1.15 11.89 7.20
CA ILE A 188 0.18 11.70 6.13
C ILE A 188 -0.13 13.07 5.52
N LEU A 189 -0.08 13.17 4.20
CA LEU A 189 -0.61 14.31 3.45
C LEU A 189 -1.99 13.96 2.93
N ALA A 190 -2.94 14.89 3.06
CA ALA A 190 -4.31 14.69 2.64
C ALA A 190 -4.82 15.88 1.83
N CYS A 191 -5.53 15.61 0.74
CA CYS A 191 -6.29 16.65 0.04
C CYS A 191 -7.55 16.09 -0.60
N ASP A 192 -8.51 16.98 -0.85
CA ASP A 192 -9.61 16.73 -1.79
C ASP A 192 -9.14 17.09 -3.21
N PRO A 193 -8.95 16.11 -4.12
CA PRO A 193 -8.51 16.40 -5.49
C PRO A 193 -9.60 17.02 -6.37
N PHE A 194 -10.86 16.98 -5.96
CA PHE A 194 -12.00 17.52 -6.71
C PHE A 194 -12.15 19.02 -6.52
N ALA A 195 -11.67 19.58 -5.42
CA ALA A 195 -11.64 21.03 -5.19
C ALA A 195 -10.90 21.78 -6.31
N ASP A 196 -11.39 22.96 -6.68
CA ASP A 196 -10.74 23.82 -7.69
C ASP A 196 -9.34 24.25 -7.24
N GLN A 197 -9.19 24.50 -5.95
CA GLN A 197 -7.93 24.80 -5.28
C GLN A 197 -7.72 23.80 -4.13
N PRO A 198 -7.04 22.66 -4.39
CA PRO A 198 -6.82 21.65 -3.36
C PRO A 198 -5.89 22.17 -2.25
N ASP A 199 -6.36 22.09 -1.02
CA ASP A 199 -5.55 22.37 0.18
C ASP A 199 -4.93 21.07 0.72
N MET A 200 -3.66 21.12 1.07
CA MET A 200 -2.88 19.96 1.54
C MET A 200 -2.74 20.00 3.05
N ALA A 201 -3.55 19.19 3.73
CA ALA A 201 -3.41 18.98 5.16
C ALA A 201 -2.25 18.02 5.45
N TYR A 202 -1.45 18.34 6.47
CA TYR A 202 -0.40 17.45 6.98
C TYR A 202 -0.72 16.98 8.39
N ILE A 203 -0.77 15.66 8.54
CA ILE A 203 -1.01 14.97 9.80
C ILE A 203 0.31 14.30 10.20
N PRO A 204 1.08 14.84 11.16
CA PRO A 204 2.25 14.14 11.68
C PRO A 204 1.82 12.79 12.29
N LEU A 205 2.65 11.76 12.11
CA LEU A 205 2.45 10.50 12.83
C LEU A 205 2.69 10.70 14.33
N PRO A 206 2.13 9.84 15.20
CA PRO A 206 2.45 9.88 16.63
C PRO A 206 3.97 9.90 16.79
N ARG A 207 4.46 10.75 17.70
CA ARG A 207 5.86 10.69 18.12
C ARG A 207 6.06 9.37 18.85
N GLY A 208 6.37 8.33 18.08
CA GLY A 208 6.58 6.97 18.57
C GLY A 208 7.88 6.85 19.34
N TYR A 209 8.64 5.79 19.09
CA TYR A 209 10.02 5.68 19.57
C TYR A 209 10.89 6.66 18.78
N ALA A 210 10.75 7.95 19.06
CA ALA A 210 11.45 9.03 18.38
C ALA A 210 12.95 8.77 18.45
N HIS A 211 13.59 8.74 17.29
CA HIS A 211 15.01 8.41 17.07
C HIS A 211 16.00 9.42 17.68
N ASP A 212 15.51 10.38 18.47
CA ASP A 212 16.27 11.44 19.14
C ASP A 212 16.36 11.22 20.67
N GLN A 213 15.88 10.08 21.19
CA GLN A 213 15.97 9.78 22.63
C GLN A 213 17.38 9.32 23.04
N PRO A 214 17.90 9.79 24.19
CA PRO A 214 19.16 9.29 24.76
C PRO A 214 19.09 7.76 24.98
N GLY A 215 20.13 7.02 24.59
CA GLY A 215 20.20 5.55 24.73
C GLY A 215 19.99 4.74 23.44
N HIS A 216 19.86 5.40 22.28
CA HIS A 216 19.68 4.75 20.97
C HIS A 216 20.98 4.57 20.16
N GLU A 217 22.14 4.70 20.81
CA GLU A 217 23.49 4.70 20.23
C GLU A 217 23.84 3.43 19.43
N ASN A 218 23.24 2.29 19.81
CA ASN A 218 23.40 0.98 19.16
C ASN A 218 22.10 0.43 18.56
N CYS A 219 21.11 1.29 18.31
CA CYS A 219 19.83 0.84 17.76
C CYS A 219 19.94 0.66 16.23
N ASN A 220 19.93 -0.58 15.73
CA ASN A 220 19.91 -0.87 14.28
C ASN A 220 18.75 -0.19 13.52
N TYR A 221 17.69 0.22 14.22
CA TYR A 221 16.58 1.01 13.65
C TYR A 221 16.87 2.52 13.55
N CYS A 222 17.79 3.03 14.38
CA CYS A 222 18.20 4.45 14.39
C CYS A 222 19.50 4.68 13.60
N THR A 223 20.41 3.70 13.61
CA THR A 223 21.66 3.70 12.84
C THR A 223 21.47 3.13 11.42
N GLY A 224 20.41 2.34 11.21
CA GLY A 224 19.98 1.85 9.91
C GLY A 224 19.30 2.95 9.10
N THR A 225 19.61 3.00 7.81
CA THR A 225 18.97 3.80 6.77
C THR A 225 17.43 3.87 6.93
N MET A 226 16.82 4.93 6.39
CA MET A 226 15.36 5.16 6.22
C MET A 226 14.50 3.90 6.02
N LEU A 227 15.05 2.84 5.42
CA LEU A 227 14.44 1.52 5.27
C LEU A 227 13.95 0.88 6.58
N SER A 228 14.64 1.07 7.71
CA SER A 228 14.24 0.45 8.98
C SER A 228 12.89 0.97 9.50
N SER A 229 12.63 2.28 9.38
CA SER A 229 11.34 2.89 9.76
C SER A 229 10.20 2.52 8.81
N LEU A 230 10.51 2.21 7.54
CA LEU A 230 9.51 1.75 6.56
C LEU A 230 8.95 0.35 6.87
N TYR A 231 9.71 -0.48 7.58
CA TYR A 231 9.35 -1.86 7.90
C TYR A 231 8.75 -2.03 9.30
N CYS A 232 9.14 -1.18 10.26
CA CYS A 232 8.63 -1.23 11.63
C CYS A 232 7.36 -0.41 11.86
N ARG A 233 6.92 0.42 10.90
CA ARG A 233 5.67 1.18 11.00
C ARG A 233 4.75 0.91 9.82
N CYS A 234 3.47 0.71 10.11
CA CYS A 234 2.42 0.61 9.09
C CYS A 234 1.29 1.57 9.46
N VAL A 235 0.79 2.30 8.46
CA VAL A 235 -0.34 3.20 8.60
C VAL A 235 -1.38 2.78 7.56
N ASN A 236 -2.58 2.43 8.02
CA ASN A 236 -3.67 1.99 7.16
C ASN A 236 -5.03 2.28 7.79
N LEU A 237 -6.11 2.06 7.04
CA LEU A 237 -7.47 2.11 7.57
C LEU A 237 -7.83 0.79 8.24
N SER A 238 -8.43 0.89 9.42
CA SER A 238 -9.16 -0.21 10.05
C SER A 238 -10.42 0.30 10.71
N ASN A 239 -11.54 -0.33 10.36
CA ASN A 239 -12.88 0.07 10.78
C ASN A 239 -13.16 1.56 10.51
N GLY A 240 -12.83 2.01 9.29
CA GLY A 240 -13.07 3.38 8.83
C GLY A 240 -12.19 4.47 9.48
N LYS A 241 -11.18 4.10 10.28
CA LYS A 241 -10.27 5.05 10.94
C LYS A 241 -8.82 4.76 10.59
N PHE A 242 -8.00 5.80 10.49
CA PHE A 242 -6.56 5.63 10.34
C PHE A 242 -5.97 5.04 11.62
N ARG A 243 -5.18 3.98 11.43
CA ARG A 243 -4.43 3.28 12.45
C ARG A 243 -2.95 3.36 12.12
N CYS A 244 -2.14 3.60 13.15
CA CYS A 244 -0.70 3.61 13.06
C CYS A 244 -0.16 2.55 14.02
N VAL A 245 0.33 1.45 13.47
CA VAL A 245 1.00 0.39 14.23
C VAL A 245 2.51 0.55 14.08
N GLU A 246 3.22 0.42 15.19
CA GLU A 246 4.67 0.51 15.25
C GLU A 246 5.24 -0.63 16.09
N VAL A 247 6.28 -1.29 15.58
CA VAL A 247 7.15 -2.19 16.34
C VAL A 247 8.33 -1.37 16.84
N GLY A 248 8.49 -1.34 18.17
CA GLY A 248 9.58 -0.66 18.83
C GLY A 248 10.96 -1.30 18.54
N PRO A 249 12.03 -0.59 18.91
CA PRO A 249 13.39 -1.07 18.71
C PRO A 249 13.65 -2.40 19.40
N VAL A 250 14.48 -3.23 18.77
CA VAL A 250 14.97 -4.48 19.35
C VAL A 250 16.21 -4.17 20.18
N PHE A 251 16.20 -4.59 21.45
CA PHE A 251 17.35 -4.49 22.35
C PHE A 251 17.81 -5.89 22.74
N VAL A 252 19.12 -6.06 22.98
CA VAL A 252 19.66 -7.35 23.43
C VAL A 252 18.96 -7.78 24.72
N GLY A 253 18.39 -9.00 24.73
CA GLY A 253 17.71 -9.58 25.88
C GLY A 253 16.32 -9.00 26.20
N LYS A 254 15.75 -8.15 25.33
CA LYS A 254 14.41 -7.59 25.52
C LYS A 254 13.59 -7.68 24.24
N ALA A 255 12.43 -8.32 24.33
CA ALA A 255 11.48 -8.40 23.23
C ALA A 255 10.99 -6.99 22.83
N PRO A 256 10.82 -6.71 21.52
CA PRO A 256 10.24 -5.46 21.08
C PRO A 256 8.76 -5.39 21.47
N LYS A 257 8.24 -4.16 21.50
CA LYS A 257 6.83 -3.90 21.79
C LYS A 257 6.11 -3.40 20.56
N ILE A 258 4.88 -3.83 20.37
CA ILE A 258 3.95 -3.35 19.35
C ILE A 258 3.07 -2.29 19.99
N THR A 259 2.95 -1.12 19.35
CA THR A 259 2.09 -0.04 19.79
C THR A 259 1.08 0.28 18.69
N MET A 260 -0.21 0.39 19.02
CA MET A 260 -1.27 0.79 18.11
C MET A 260 -1.82 2.16 18.50
N HIS A 261 -1.90 3.07 17.54
CA HIS A 261 -2.57 4.36 17.70
C HIS A 261 -3.68 4.55 16.68
N THR A 262 -4.70 5.32 17.08
CA THR A 262 -5.81 5.73 16.22
C THR A 262 -5.81 7.22 16.03
N LEU A 263 -5.94 7.67 14.78
CA LEU A 263 -6.21 9.07 14.48
C LEU A 263 -7.64 9.37 14.90
N ALA A 264 -7.78 10.04 16.04
CA ALA A 264 -9.07 10.42 16.61
C ALA A 264 -9.71 11.56 15.80
N ASP A 265 -8.89 12.53 15.42
CA ASP A 265 -9.30 13.67 14.61
C ASP A 265 -8.19 14.09 13.62
N PRO A 266 -8.42 13.93 12.30
CA PRO A 266 -7.47 14.39 11.28
C PRO A 266 -7.24 15.90 11.26
N ALA A 267 -8.20 16.73 11.70
CA ALA A 267 -8.08 18.18 11.65
C ALA A 267 -7.13 18.73 12.71
N THR A 268 -7.08 18.09 13.87
CA THR A 268 -6.17 18.43 14.97
C THR A 268 -4.91 17.56 15.00
N ALA A 269 -4.81 16.57 14.10
CA ALA A 269 -3.78 15.54 14.09
C ALA A 269 -3.66 14.79 15.43
N GLU A 270 -4.78 14.61 16.12
CA GLU A 270 -4.82 13.94 17.42
C GLU A 270 -4.76 12.42 17.26
N TRP A 271 -3.70 11.81 17.79
CA TRP A 271 -3.54 10.37 17.87
C TRP A 271 -3.75 9.88 19.30
N THR A 272 -4.59 8.85 19.44
CA THR A 272 -4.89 8.18 20.71
C THR A 272 -4.19 6.83 20.76
N LEU A 273 -3.62 6.47 21.90
CA LEU A 273 -3.01 5.16 22.12
C LEU A 273 -4.11 4.14 22.41
N ASP A 274 -4.23 3.10 21.58
CA ASP A 274 -5.20 2.02 21.78
C ASP A 274 -4.64 0.96 22.73
N TYR A 275 -3.45 0.42 22.40
CA TYR A 275 -2.78 -0.61 23.19
C TYR A 275 -1.28 -0.67 22.92
N GLN A 276 -0.58 -1.30 23.86
CA GLN A 276 0.82 -1.69 23.72
C GLN A 276 0.98 -3.14 24.21
N VAL A 277 1.61 -3.99 23.41
CA VAL A 277 1.78 -5.43 23.67
C VAL A 277 3.23 -5.81 23.41
N SER A 278 3.78 -6.71 24.22
CA SER A 278 5.17 -7.15 24.06
C SER A 278 5.25 -8.47 23.30
N PHE A 279 6.29 -8.66 22.47
CA PHE A 279 6.42 -9.89 21.68
C PHE A 279 6.67 -11.14 22.52
N ASP A 280 7.30 -11.00 23.69
CA ASP A 280 7.46 -12.10 24.65
C ASP A 280 6.12 -12.67 25.12
N GLU A 281 5.11 -11.82 25.34
CA GLU A 281 3.75 -12.24 25.69
C GLU A 281 3.10 -13.04 24.55
N ILE A 282 3.39 -12.70 23.29
CA ILE A 282 2.88 -13.41 22.11
C ILE A 282 3.61 -14.75 21.94
N TRP A 283 4.95 -14.75 22.05
CA TRP A 283 5.78 -15.96 21.92
C TRP A 283 5.50 -16.98 23.03
N ALA A 284 5.17 -16.51 24.23
CA ALA A 284 4.85 -17.36 25.36
C ALA A 284 3.53 -18.13 25.19
N ASP A 285 2.58 -17.63 24.39
CA ASP A 285 1.27 -18.26 24.21
C ASP A 285 1.35 -19.54 23.36
N ASP A 286 0.55 -20.54 23.72
CA ASP A 286 0.52 -21.85 23.05
C ASP A 286 0.14 -21.75 21.57
N SER A 287 -0.66 -20.75 21.19
CA SER A 287 -1.03 -20.53 19.78
C SER A 287 0.17 -20.14 18.92
N TYR A 288 1.14 -19.37 19.45
CA TYR A 288 2.36 -19.03 18.73
C TYR A 288 3.27 -20.25 18.62
N LYS A 289 3.50 -20.95 19.73
CA LYS A 289 4.32 -22.17 19.75
C LYS A 289 3.83 -23.24 18.78
N ALA A 290 2.49 -23.38 18.65
CA ALA A 290 1.88 -24.31 17.70
C ALA A 290 2.19 -24.00 16.23
N THR A 291 2.56 -22.77 15.88
CA THR A 291 2.96 -22.40 14.50
C THR A 291 4.33 -22.95 14.11
N GLY A 292 5.20 -23.25 15.08
CA GLY A 292 6.60 -23.63 14.84
C GLY A 292 7.49 -22.50 14.29
N LEU A 293 7.01 -21.24 14.30
CA LEU A 293 7.80 -20.08 13.89
C LEU A 293 8.88 -19.74 14.93
N PRO A 294 10.01 -19.16 14.50
CA PRO A 294 11.07 -18.74 15.43
C PRO A 294 10.58 -17.60 16.35
N GLU A 295 11.10 -17.56 17.58
CA GLU A 295 10.88 -16.45 18.52
C GLU A 295 11.82 -15.27 18.19
N GLU A 296 11.66 -14.74 16.98
CA GLU A 296 12.41 -13.60 16.49
C GLU A 296 11.47 -12.43 16.19
N PRO A 297 11.91 -11.17 16.38
CA PRO A 297 11.15 -10.00 15.96
C PRO A 297 10.74 -10.12 14.49
N PRO A 298 9.47 -9.85 14.14
CA PRO A 298 9.06 -9.94 12.75
C PRO A 298 9.85 -8.97 11.90
N THR A 299 10.22 -9.42 10.72
CA THR A 299 10.99 -8.63 9.76
C THR A 299 10.21 -7.41 9.30
N MET A 300 8.86 -7.47 9.33
CA MET A 300 7.98 -6.40 8.89
C MET A 300 6.54 -6.57 9.37
N ILE A 301 5.86 -5.44 9.60
CA ILE A 301 4.39 -5.40 9.70
C ILE A 301 3.80 -5.50 8.30
N SER A 302 2.98 -6.52 8.06
CA SER A 302 2.43 -6.77 6.73
C SER A 302 1.16 -5.95 6.48
N LEU A 303 0.21 -5.98 7.41
CA LEU A 303 -1.03 -5.21 7.33
C LEU A 303 -1.83 -5.22 8.63
N ILE A 304 -2.77 -4.29 8.74
CA ILE A 304 -3.79 -4.23 9.80
C ILE A 304 -5.08 -4.81 9.24
N HIS A 305 -5.80 -5.65 10.01
CA HIS A 305 -7.07 -6.19 9.56
C HIS A 305 -8.07 -5.06 9.29
N PRO A 306 -8.73 -5.00 8.11
CA PRO A 306 -9.46 -3.81 7.66
C PRO A 306 -10.72 -3.47 8.46
N LYS A 307 -11.26 -4.44 9.21
CA LYS A 307 -12.50 -4.27 10.02
C LYS A 307 -12.29 -4.44 11.52
N ASN A 308 -11.13 -4.94 11.94
CA ASN A 308 -10.86 -5.27 13.34
C ASN A 308 -9.44 -4.80 13.68
N PRO A 309 -9.27 -3.63 14.31
CA PRO A 309 -7.94 -3.06 14.57
C PRO A 309 -7.10 -3.93 15.50
N ASP A 310 -7.72 -4.81 16.29
CA ASP A 310 -7.05 -5.71 17.23
C ASP A 310 -6.27 -6.84 16.53
N ILE A 311 -6.52 -7.09 15.25
CA ILE A 311 -5.82 -8.13 14.49
C ILE A 311 -4.76 -7.49 13.59
N ILE A 312 -3.49 -7.80 13.86
CA ILE A 312 -2.35 -7.35 13.07
C ILE A 312 -1.68 -8.55 12.43
N TYR A 313 -1.34 -8.42 11.15
CA TYR A 313 -0.61 -9.45 10.42
C TYR A 313 0.86 -9.09 10.27
N PHE A 314 1.72 -10.04 10.61
CA PHE A 314 3.17 -9.92 10.54
C PHE A 314 3.73 -10.89 9.51
N SER A 315 4.92 -10.57 9.00
CA SER A 315 5.71 -11.50 8.19
C SER A 315 7.01 -11.88 8.89
N VAL A 316 7.20 -13.19 9.01
CA VAL A 316 8.43 -13.84 9.49
C VAL A 316 8.79 -14.90 8.47
N GLU A 317 10.03 -14.89 7.98
CA GLU A 317 10.50 -15.77 6.92
C GLU A 317 9.59 -15.79 5.68
N LYS A 318 8.92 -16.93 5.42
CA LYS A 318 7.96 -17.13 4.31
C LYS A 318 6.54 -17.32 4.84
N ASN A 319 6.22 -16.78 6.01
CA ASN A 319 4.92 -16.94 6.64
C ASN A 319 4.25 -15.58 6.86
N ILE A 320 2.93 -15.56 6.78
CA ILE A 320 2.09 -14.48 7.27
C ILE A 320 1.24 -15.05 8.39
N PHE A 321 1.25 -14.41 9.54
CA PHE A 321 0.42 -14.79 10.67
C PHE A 321 -0.28 -13.58 11.25
N GLY A 322 -1.55 -13.76 11.64
CA GLY A 322 -2.39 -12.77 12.29
C GLY A 322 -2.40 -12.99 13.79
N VAL A 323 -2.23 -11.91 14.55
CA VAL A 323 -2.27 -11.93 16.02
C VAL A 323 -3.43 -11.07 16.50
N ASP A 324 -4.30 -11.64 17.33
CA ASP A 324 -5.24 -10.88 18.16
C ASP A 324 -4.45 -10.27 19.32
N MET A 325 -4.23 -8.96 19.24
CA MET A 325 -3.34 -8.22 20.10
C MET A 325 -3.80 -8.18 21.57
N PRO A 326 -5.09 -7.87 21.89
CA PRO A 326 -5.58 -7.98 23.25
C PRO A 326 -5.46 -9.37 23.86
N LYS A 327 -5.64 -10.43 23.06
CA LYS A 327 -5.51 -11.82 23.54
C LYS A 327 -4.08 -12.34 23.51
N ARG A 328 -3.17 -11.70 22.78
CA ARG A 328 -1.80 -12.14 22.50
C ARG A 328 -1.76 -13.52 21.82
N LYS A 329 -2.77 -13.81 20.99
CA LYS A 329 -2.94 -15.12 20.36
C LYS A 329 -2.80 -15.03 18.85
N VAL A 330 -2.09 -16.00 18.27
CA VAL A 330 -2.13 -16.23 16.83
C VAL A 330 -3.50 -16.79 16.47
N VAL A 331 -4.20 -16.08 15.58
CA VAL A 331 -5.54 -16.47 15.10
C VAL A 331 -5.49 -17.15 13.74
N GLU A 332 -4.49 -16.81 12.92
CA GLU A 332 -4.32 -17.32 11.56
C GLU A 332 -2.83 -17.42 11.22
N CYS A 333 -2.41 -18.43 10.47
CA CYS A 333 -1.04 -18.56 9.99
C CYS A 333 -1.02 -19.32 8.66
N GLU A 334 -0.35 -18.77 7.65
CA GLU A 334 -0.24 -19.37 6.32
C GLU A 334 1.16 -19.13 5.73
N ILE A 335 1.61 -20.10 4.91
CA ILE A 335 2.84 -19.94 4.13
C ILE A 335 2.59 -18.92 3.01
N SER A 336 3.31 -17.81 3.06
CA SER A 336 3.32 -16.79 2.03
C SER A 336 4.53 -16.93 1.12
N ARG A 337 4.26 -17.11 -0.18
CA ARG A 337 5.31 -17.07 -1.23
C ARG A 337 5.72 -15.63 -1.60
N VAL A 338 5.24 -14.63 -0.87
CA VAL A 338 5.55 -13.22 -1.14
C VAL A 338 6.86 -12.86 -0.45
N ARG A 339 7.83 -12.36 -1.24
CA ARG A 339 9.16 -12.01 -0.72
C ARG A 339 9.18 -10.72 0.11
N PHE A 340 8.27 -9.79 -0.14
CA PHE A 340 8.22 -8.50 0.54
C PHE A 340 6.79 -8.05 0.82
N ALA A 341 6.45 -7.74 2.07
CA ALA A 341 5.10 -7.26 2.42
C ALA A 341 4.75 -5.89 1.82
N LYS A 342 5.72 -5.08 1.36
CA LYS A 342 5.45 -3.87 0.56
C LYS A 342 4.66 -4.15 -0.73
N ASP A 343 4.74 -5.39 -1.21
CA ASP A 343 4.02 -5.87 -2.38
C ASP A 343 2.61 -6.39 -2.04
N LEU A 344 2.20 -6.31 -0.78
CA LEU A 344 0.84 -6.62 -0.34
C LEU A 344 0.02 -5.33 -0.24
N ARG A 345 -1.29 -5.44 -0.49
CA ARG A 345 -2.26 -4.38 -0.27
C ARG A 345 -3.55 -4.98 0.28
N VAL A 346 -4.09 -4.38 1.35
CA VAL A 346 -5.42 -4.76 1.86
C VAL A 346 -6.48 -4.08 1.02
N MET A 347 -7.52 -4.84 0.68
CA MET A 347 -8.70 -4.34 0.01
C MET A 347 -9.93 -4.81 0.79
N GLY A 348 -10.72 -3.87 1.30
CA GLY A 348 -12.02 -4.16 1.92
C GLY A 348 -13.17 -3.85 0.96
N SER A 349 -14.30 -4.54 1.18
CA SER A 349 -15.61 -4.23 0.60
C SER A 349 -16.18 -2.92 1.13
#